data_AF-U4QMM6-F1
#
_entry.id   AF-U4QMM6-F1
#
_cell.length_a   1.000
_cell.length_b   1.000
_cell.length_c   1.000
_cell.angle_alpha   90.00
_cell.angle_beta   90.00
_cell.angle_gamma   90.00
#
_symmetry.space_group_name_H-M   'P 1'
#
loop_
_entity.id
_entity.type
_entity.pdbx_description
1 polymer ?
#
loop_
_entity_poly.entity_id
_entity_poly.type
_entity_poly.pdbx_seq_one_letter_code
_entity_poly.pdbx_strand_id
1 'polypeptide(L)'
;MLQKFTKRQLKEVKYQQDQKAMQELAKDDPDAIIVYLPKEEAIISSEYGDDFYYGFKTAQQFINWRLNDCLKGDLNALADEMGYDTVSSNHQDFLADNREYHDNLEQFVLDSYSSERVGDLYDE
;
A
#
# COMPACT_ATOMS: atom_id res chain seq x y z
N MET A 1 31.69 -18.53 -18.19
CA MET A 1 31.82 -18.06 -16.79
C MET A 1 30.61 -17.18 -16.50
N LEU A 2 29.69 -17.63 -15.64
CA LEU A 2 28.60 -16.78 -15.15
C LEU A 2 29.19 -15.77 -14.18
N GLN A 3 29.21 -14.49 -14.58
CA GLN A 3 29.68 -13.39 -13.73
C GLN A 3 28.71 -13.28 -12.54
N LYS A 4 29.18 -13.62 -11.34
CA LYS A 4 28.37 -13.46 -10.12
C LYS A 4 28.30 -11.98 -9.78
N PHE A 5 27.11 -11.39 -9.96
CA PHE A 5 26.85 -10.01 -9.55
C PHE A 5 27.13 -9.83 -8.06
N THR A 6 27.73 -8.69 -7.71
CA THR A 6 27.91 -8.29 -6.31
C THR A 6 26.54 -7.95 -5.69
N LYS A 7 26.43 -8.01 -4.35
CA LYS A 7 25.20 -7.64 -3.63
C LYS A 7 24.70 -6.23 -3.98
N ARG A 8 25.62 -5.30 -4.27
CA ARG A 8 25.29 -3.93 -4.68
C ARG A 8 24.70 -3.88 -6.09
N GLN A 9 25.31 -4.57 -7.04
CA GLN A 9 24.79 -4.69 -8.41
C GLN A 9 23.43 -5.39 -8.45
N LEU A 10 23.21 -6.41 -7.60
CA LEU A 10 21.90 -7.06 -7.48
C LEU A 10 20.83 -6.11 -6.93
N LYS A 11 21.15 -5.27 -5.94
CA LYS A 11 20.24 -4.24 -5.43
C LYS A 11 19.89 -3.20 -6.50
N GLU A 12 20.87 -2.79 -7.28
CA GLU A 12 20.70 -1.76 -8.32
C GLU A 12 19.90 -2.29 -9.52
N VAL A 13 20.12 -3.54 -9.92
CA VAL A 13 19.29 -4.22 -10.92
C VAL A 13 17.85 -4.36 -10.44
N LYS A 14 17.64 -4.74 -9.17
CA LYS A 14 16.29 -4.84 -8.60
C LYS A 14 15.60 -3.47 -8.58
N TYR A 15 16.30 -2.42 -8.13
CA TYR A 15 15.78 -1.06 -8.14
C TYR A 15 15.33 -0.59 -9.54
N GLN A 16 16.12 -0.87 -10.57
CA GLN A 16 15.76 -0.52 -11.95
C GLN A 16 14.56 -1.33 -12.48
N GLN A 17 14.43 -2.59 -12.07
CA GLN A 17 13.30 -3.44 -12.41
C GLN A 17 12.02 -2.95 -11.73
N ASP A 18 12.10 -2.62 -10.44
CA ASP A 18 10.98 -2.11 -9.65
C ASP A 18 10.51 -0.76 -10.23
N GLN A 19 11.43 0.15 -10.58
CA GLN A 19 11.10 1.42 -11.24
C GLN A 19 10.41 1.24 -12.60
N LYS A 20 10.88 0.28 -13.42
CA LYS A 20 10.26 0.00 -14.71
C LYS A 20 8.86 -0.60 -14.56
N ALA A 21 8.69 -1.52 -13.61
CA ALA A 21 7.38 -2.08 -13.28
C ALA A 21 6.40 -1.00 -12.79
N MET A 22 6.86 -0.05 -11.97
CA MET A 22 6.04 1.08 -11.53
C MET A 22 5.66 2.02 -12.69
N GLN A 23 6.59 2.31 -13.61
CA GLN A 23 6.29 3.13 -14.79
C GLN A 23 5.33 2.44 -15.78
N GLU A 24 5.38 1.12 -15.88
CA GLU A 24 4.42 0.34 -16.66
C GLU A 24 3.06 0.33 -15.97
N LEU A 25 3.02 0.10 -14.65
CA LEU A 25 1.80 0.19 -13.84
C LEU A 25 1.14 1.57 -13.95
N ALA A 26 1.91 2.65 -13.89
CA ALA A 26 1.40 4.03 -14.02
C ALA A 26 0.65 4.28 -15.34
N LYS A 27 1.05 3.61 -16.42
CA LYS A 27 0.41 3.75 -17.73
C LYS A 27 -0.84 2.91 -17.86
N ASP A 28 -0.81 1.73 -17.26
CA ASP A 28 -1.85 0.73 -17.42
C ASP A 28 -2.98 0.90 -16.39
N ASP A 29 -2.63 1.26 -15.15
CA ASP A 29 -3.52 1.51 -14.03
C ASP A 29 -3.02 2.70 -13.19
N PRO A 30 -3.22 3.95 -13.67
CA PRO A 30 -2.80 5.15 -12.95
C PRO A 30 -3.54 5.34 -11.62
N ASP A 31 -4.72 4.73 -11.46
CA ASP A 31 -5.53 4.81 -10.24
C ASP A 31 -5.06 3.83 -9.16
N ALA A 32 -4.12 2.93 -9.48
CA ALA A 32 -3.49 2.06 -8.50
C ALA A 32 -2.89 2.88 -7.35
N ILE A 33 -2.94 2.36 -6.13
CA ILE A 33 -2.46 3.04 -4.93
C ILE A 33 -1.20 2.34 -4.44
N ILE A 34 -0.14 3.10 -4.19
CA ILE A 34 1.02 2.64 -3.43
C ILE A 34 0.86 3.07 -1.98
N VAL A 35 0.96 2.12 -1.06
CA VAL A 35 0.96 2.36 0.38
C VAL A 35 2.37 2.14 0.94
N TYR A 36 2.97 3.21 1.48
CA TYR A 36 4.32 3.18 2.04
C TYR A 36 4.26 2.73 3.50
N LEU A 37 4.65 1.47 3.77
CA LEU A 37 4.74 0.92 5.11
C LEU A 37 6.19 1.00 5.64
N PRO A 38 6.42 0.90 6.96
CA PRO A 38 7.76 1.09 7.53
C PRO A 38 8.88 0.17 6.99
N LYS A 39 8.52 -0.95 6.35
CA LYS A 39 9.48 -1.96 5.86
C LYS A 39 9.28 -2.36 4.40
N GLU A 40 8.17 -1.97 3.79
CA GLU A 40 7.74 -2.46 2.48
C GLU A 40 6.73 -1.50 1.84
N GLU A 41 6.47 -1.72 0.56
CA GLU A 41 5.45 -1.00 -0.21
C GLU A 41 4.38 -2.01 -0.57
N ALA A 42 3.12 -1.66 -0.30
CA ALA A 42 1.97 -2.43 -0.72
C ALA A 42 1.31 -1.74 -1.91
N ILE A 43 0.74 -2.53 -2.83
CA ILE A 43 0.11 -2.01 -4.04
C ILE A 43 -1.35 -2.44 -4.07
N ILE A 44 -2.25 -1.51 -4.29
CA ILE A 44 -3.67 -1.78 -4.49
C ILE A 44 -3.96 -1.46 -5.95
N SER A 45 -4.24 -2.49 -6.75
CA SER A 45 -4.57 -2.37 -8.17
C SER A 45 -5.57 -3.46 -8.54
N SER A 46 -6.71 -3.07 -9.08
CA SER A 46 -7.78 -4.01 -9.44
C SER A 46 -7.34 -5.05 -10.47
N GLU A 47 -6.49 -4.63 -11.42
CA GLU A 47 -6.00 -5.45 -12.53
C GLU A 47 -4.67 -6.15 -12.18
N TYR A 48 -3.74 -5.45 -11.52
CA TYR A 48 -2.35 -5.91 -11.35
C TYR A 48 -1.98 -6.30 -9.93
N GLY A 49 -2.92 -6.22 -8.97
CA GLY A 49 -2.63 -6.54 -7.56
C GLY A 49 -1.99 -7.91 -7.34
N ASP A 50 -2.38 -8.94 -8.10
CA ASP A 50 -1.81 -10.29 -7.93
C ASP A 50 -0.36 -10.43 -8.43
N ASP A 51 0.15 -9.46 -9.20
CA ASP A 51 1.48 -9.51 -9.80
C ASP A 51 2.59 -9.04 -8.84
N PHE A 52 2.21 -8.43 -7.71
CA PHE A 52 3.15 -7.91 -6.71
C PHE A 52 3.14 -8.75 -5.44
N TYR A 53 4.31 -8.85 -4.78
CA TYR A 53 4.46 -9.66 -3.56
C TYR A 53 3.57 -9.18 -2.40
N TYR A 54 3.36 -7.86 -2.31
CA TYR A 54 2.39 -7.22 -1.41
C TYR A 54 1.34 -6.46 -2.20
N GLY A 55 0.81 -7.10 -3.25
CA GLY A 55 -0.25 -6.52 -4.06
C GLY A 55 -1.63 -7.06 -3.68
N PHE A 56 -2.64 -6.21 -3.87
CA PHE A 56 -4.02 -6.44 -3.49
C PHE A 56 -4.93 -5.89 -4.58
N LYS A 57 -6.05 -6.56 -4.85
CA LYS A 57 -7.02 -6.07 -5.86
C LYS A 57 -7.95 -4.98 -5.36
N THR A 58 -8.06 -4.85 -4.04
CA THR A 58 -8.99 -3.91 -3.41
C THR A 58 -8.40 -3.40 -2.10
N ALA A 59 -8.79 -2.19 -1.70
CA ALA A 59 -8.45 -1.64 -0.39
C ALA A 59 -8.95 -2.55 0.75
N GLN A 60 -10.11 -3.19 0.61
CA GLN A 60 -10.62 -4.14 1.60
C GLN A 60 -9.69 -5.34 1.82
N GLN A 61 -9.10 -5.88 0.74
CA GLN A 61 -8.12 -6.97 0.84
C GLN A 61 -6.86 -6.51 1.58
N PHE A 62 -6.36 -5.32 1.25
CA PHE A 62 -5.22 -4.70 1.93
C PHE A 62 -5.51 -4.52 3.43
N ILE A 63 -6.63 -3.90 3.80
CA ILE A 63 -7.01 -3.66 5.20
C ILE A 63 -7.14 -5.00 5.96
N ASN A 64 -7.75 -6.01 5.33
CA ASN A 64 -7.90 -7.34 5.94
C ASN A 64 -6.55 -8.02 6.16
N TRP A 65 -5.64 -7.94 5.19
CA TRP A 65 -4.28 -8.46 5.35
C TRP A 65 -3.55 -7.73 6.49
N ARG A 66 -3.62 -6.40 6.51
CA ARG A 66 -2.96 -5.60 7.55
C ARG A 66 -3.48 -5.95 8.93
N LEU A 67 -4.81 -6.03 9.09
CA LEU A 67 -5.45 -6.40 10.34
C LEU A 67 -5.07 -7.81 10.79
N ASN A 68 -5.27 -8.81 9.94
CA ASN A 68 -5.20 -10.21 10.37
C ASN A 68 -3.77 -10.73 10.40
N ASP A 69 -2.98 -10.42 9.38
CA ASP A 69 -1.67 -11.05 9.17
C ASP A 69 -0.53 -10.22 9.79
N CYS A 70 -0.66 -8.89 9.82
CA CYS A 70 0.34 -8.03 10.44
C CYS A 70 0.02 -7.71 11.92
N LEU A 71 -1.23 -7.41 12.21
CA LEU A 71 -1.67 -6.90 13.52
C LEU A 71 -2.43 -7.94 14.36
N LYS A 72 -2.53 -9.19 13.90
CA LYS A 72 -3.13 -10.33 14.63
C LYS A 72 -4.59 -10.10 15.06
N GLY A 73 -5.34 -9.35 14.27
CA GLY A 73 -6.73 -9.00 14.55
C GLY A 73 -6.90 -7.87 15.56
N ASP A 74 -5.82 -7.16 15.93
CA ASP A 74 -5.91 -6.02 16.83
C ASP A 74 -6.40 -4.76 16.09
N LEU A 75 -7.70 -4.51 16.21
CA LEU A 75 -8.35 -3.34 15.61
C LEU A 75 -7.84 -2.02 16.20
N ASN A 76 -7.44 -2.00 17.47
CA ASN A 76 -6.90 -0.79 18.08
C ASN A 76 -5.53 -0.47 17.48
N ALA A 77 -4.68 -1.49 17.31
CA ALA A 77 -3.38 -1.30 16.67
C ALA A 77 -3.51 -0.83 15.20
N LEU A 78 -4.54 -1.27 14.48
CA LEU A 78 -4.80 -0.80 13.11
C LEU A 78 -5.22 0.68 13.11
N ALA A 79 -6.14 1.04 13.99
CA ALA A 79 -6.58 2.42 14.15
C ALA A 79 -5.43 3.34 14.61
N ASP A 80 -4.56 2.88 15.52
CA ASP A 80 -3.34 3.60 15.93
C ASP A 80 -2.42 3.86 14.73
N GLU A 81 -2.20 2.84 13.90
CA GLU A 81 -1.39 2.93 12.68
C GLU A 81 -1.98 3.92 11.67
N MET A 82 -3.31 3.98 11.58
CA MET A 82 -4.06 4.91 10.73
C MET A 82 -4.19 6.32 11.35
N GLY A 83 -3.51 6.60 12.46
CA GLY A 83 -3.38 7.94 13.04
C GLY A 83 -4.44 8.30 14.08
N TYR A 84 -5.38 7.40 14.40
CA TYR A 84 -6.50 7.67 15.31
C TYR A 84 -6.11 7.82 16.78
N ASP A 85 -4.85 7.56 17.17
CA ASP A 85 -4.37 7.77 18.56
C ASP A 85 -3.51 9.04 18.73
N THR A 86 -3.25 9.78 17.65
CA THR A 86 -2.30 10.91 17.69
C THR A 86 -2.89 12.22 18.21
N VAL A 87 -4.21 12.41 18.18
CA VAL A 87 -4.87 13.68 18.58
C VAL A 87 -5.99 13.47 19.62
N SER A 88 -6.61 12.30 19.65
CA SER A 88 -7.68 11.93 20.58
C SER A 88 -7.81 10.41 20.59
N SER A 89 -7.66 9.74 21.74
CA SER A 89 -7.74 8.28 21.89
C SER A 89 -9.16 7.75 21.64
N ASN A 90 -9.64 7.86 20.41
CA ASN A 90 -11.01 7.57 20.05
C ASN A 90 -11.06 6.60 18.88
N HIS A 91 -10.67 5.36 19.16
CA HIS A 91 -10.83 4.20 18.27
C HIS A 91 -12.28 3.98 17.80
N GLN A 92 -13.26 4.66 18.42
CA GLN A 92 -14.64 4.69 17.94
C GLN A 92 -14.80 5.49 16.64
N ASP A 93 -14.00 6.56 16.45
CA ASP A 93 -14.03 7.37 15.24
C ASP A 93 -13.52 6.56 14.05
N PHE A 94 -12.51 5.70 14.25
CA PHE A 94 -12.08 4.73 13.23
C PHE A 94 -13.23 3.82 12.75
N LEU A 95 -14.05 3.30 13.69
CA LEU A 95 -15.19 2.44 13.31
C LEU A 95 -16.29 3.23 12.59
N ALA A 96 -16.46 4.51 12.93
CA ALA A 96 -17.41 5.39 12.26
C ALA A 96 -16.94 5.72 10.84
N ASP A 97 -15.69 6.14 10.69
CA ASP A 97 -15.08 6.50 9.42
C ASP A 97 -14.97 5.29 8.49
N ASN A 98 -14.53 4.13 8.99
CA ASN A 98 -14.51 2.89 8.20
C ASN A 98 -15.92 2.48 7.71
N ARG A 99 -16.97 2.84 8.44
CA ARG A 99 -18.35 2.64 8.00
C ARG A 99 -18.77 3.70 6.97
N GLU A 100 -18.38 4.95 7.15
CA GLU A 100 -18.68 6.05 6.21
C GLU A 100 -17.99 5.83 4.85
N TYR A 101 -16.73 5.43 4.88
CA TYR A 101 -15.93 5.09 3.71
C TYR A 101 -16.16 3.67 3.19
N HIS A 102 -17.15 2.93 3.70
CA HIS A 102 -17.41 1.55 3.25
C HIS A 102 -17.51 1.43 1.72
N ASP A 103 -18.10 2.44 1.07
CA ASP A 103 -18.26 2.47 -0.39
C ASP A 103 -17.05 3.08 -1.13
N ASN A 104 -16.08 3.65 -0.40
CA ASN A 104 -14.85 4.24 -0.94
C ASN A 104 -13.64 4.00 -0.01
N LEU A 105 -13.34 2.73 0.24
CA LEU A 105 -12.22 2.32 1.11
C LEU A 105 -10.85 2.70 0.54
N GLU A 106 -10.74 2.93 -0.76
CA GLU A 106 -9.52 3.42 -1.41
C GLU A 106 -9.18 4.83 -0.93
N GLN A 107 -10.17 5.74 -0.90
CA GLN A 107 -9.96 7.07 -0.33
C GLN A 107 -9.62 7.01 1.16
N PHE A 108 -10.23 6.09 1.90
CA PHE A 108 -9.90 5.90 3.31
C PHE A 108 -8.44 5.50 3.52
N VAL A 109 -7.91 4.59 2.69
CA VAL A 109 -6.49 4.23 2.71
C VAL A 109 -5.61 5.43 2.37
N LEU A 110 -5.97 6.19 1.32
CA LEU A 110 -5.25 7.40 0.91
C LEU A 110 -5.14 8.45 2.02
N ASP A 111 -6.24 8.67 2.75
CA ASP A 111 -6.30 9.68 3.81
C ASP A 111 -5.59 9.23 5.10
N SER A 112 -5.54 7.91 5.34
CA SER A 112 -5.04 7.34 6.60
C SER A 112 -3.58 6.90 6.57
N TYR A 113 -3.05 6.58 5.38
CA TYR A 113 -1.67 6.13 5.20
C TYR A 113 -0.86 7.13 4.40
N SER A 114 0.46 7.09 4.58
CA SER A 114 1.37 7.66 3.59
C SER A 114 1.22 6.85 2.30
N SER A 115 0.42 7.36 1.37
CA SER A 115 0.06 6.65 0.15
C SER A 115 -0.31 7.62 -0.96
N GLU A 116 -0.09 7.19 -2.20
CA GLU A 116 -0.24 8.02 -3.40
C GLU A 116 -0.80 7.15 -4.53
N ARG A 117 -1.54 7.78 -5.46
CA ARG A 117 -1.89 7.11 -6.71
C ARG A 117 -0.66 7.03 -7.59
N VAL A 118 -0.51 5.92 -8.31
CA VAL A 118 0.66 5.68 -9.17
C VAL A 118 0.74 6.74 -10.27
N GLY A 119 -0.40 7.18 -10.83
CA GLY A 119 -0.44 8.26 -11.81
C GLY A 119 0.18 9.56 -11.28
N ASP A 120 -0.13 9.95 -10.04
CA ASP A 120 0.36 11.19 -9.42
C ASP A 120 1.89 11.23 -9.28
N LEU A 121 2.55 10.06 -9.23
CA LEU A 121 4.02 9.95 -9.14
C LEU A 121 4.73 10.17 -10.48
N TYR A 122 4.03 9.98 -11.61
CA TYR A 122 4.61 9.95 -12.95
C TYR A 122 3.99 10.96 -13.93
N ASP A 123 2.99 11.73 -13.47
CA ASP A 123 2.50 12.91 -14.16
C ASP A 123 3.49 14.08 -13.99
N GLU A 124 4.33 14.30 -15.02
CA GLU A 124 5.13 15.53 -15.21
C GLU A 124 4.31 16.65 -15.89
#